data_AF-A0A2T4U534-F1
#
_entry.id   AF-A0A2T4U534-F1
#
_cell.length_a   1.000
_cell.length_b   1.000
_cell.length_c   1.000
_cell.angle_alpha   90.00
_cell.angle_beta   90.00
_cell.angle_gamma   90.00
#
_symmetry.space_group_name_H-M   'P 1'
#
loop_
_entity.id
_entity.type
_entity.pdbx_description
1 polymer ?
#
loop_
_entity_poly.entity_id
_entity_poly.type
_entity_poly.pdbx_seq_one_letter_code
_entity_poly.pdbx_strand_id
1 'polypeptide(L)'
;MGLFNFFKKSEDQEKSTPAPENERYRLALEEFERNRFKDKEQAKAALQVAYQFSEGSPLDRHHFYKTAGDYFYNLQHEEGTAALEKCKDIWREHIKYTPDILEAYKKKYHKESLLDFIPPDVPAFKRLAELYEEEGSYSDAVEVCDEALKYKIRDGTAGGFEGRKKRLQEKMHRR
;
A
#
# COMPACT_ATOMS: atom_id res chain seq x y z
N MET A 1 -44.28 28.58 41.37
CA MET A 1 -44.88 27.41 40.69
C MET A 1 -45.28 27.88 39.31
N GLY A 2 -44.48 27.70 38.27
CA GLY A 2 -44.37 26.48 37.47
C GLY A 2 -45.20 26.71 36.18
N LEU A 3 -44.79 26.40 34.97
CA LEU A 3 -43.64 25.69 34.42
C LEU A 3 -43.45 26.21 32.99
N PHE A 4 -42.19 26.26 32.56
CA PHE A 4 -41.75 26.57 31.21
C PHE A 4 -42.51 25.72 30.17
N ASN A 5 -42.92 26.33 29.06
CA ASN A 5 -43.03 25.59 27.81
C ASN A 5 -42.30 26.34 26.70
N PHE A 6 -41.34 25.60 26.16
CA PHE A 6 -40.20 26.01 25.40
C PHE A 6 -40.59 26.26 23.95
N PHE A 7 -39.92 27.21 23.31
CA PHE A 7 -40.12 27.57 21.92
C PHE A 7 -39.93 26.36 20.99
N LYS A 8 -40.73 26.41 19.92
CA LYS A 8 -40.77 25.54 18.75
C LYS A 8 -39.49 25.66 17.91
N LYS A 9 -39.18 24.57 17.17
CA LYS A 9 -38.31 24.45 15.97
C LYS A 9 -36.82 24.24 16.28
N SER A 10 -36.10 23.27 15.72
CA SER A 10 -36.23 22.53 14.46
C SER A 10 -35.91 21.04 14.63
N GLU A 11 -36.55 20.20 13.82
CA GLU A 11 -35.98 18.91 13.42
C GLU A 11 -34.65 19.18 12.73
N ASP A 12 -33.55 18.99 13.46
CA ASP A 12 -32.26 18.80 12.83
C ASP A 12 -32.25 17.39 12.26
N GLN A 13 -32.72 17.28 11.01
CA GLN A 13 -32.15 16.30 10.10
C GLN A 13 -30.65 16.63 10.05
N GLU A 14 -29.84 15.88 10.80
CA GLU A 14 -28.43 15.70 10.53
C GLU A 14 -28.32 15.21 9.08
N LYS A 15 -28.20 16.15 8.15
CA LYS A 15 -27.59 15.90 6.86
C LYS A 15 -26.16 15.50 7.22
N SER A 16 -25.92 14.20 7.26
CA SER A 16 -24.60 13.64 7.52
C SER A 16 -23.64 14.24 6.49
N THR A 17 -22.88 15.24 6.93
CA THR A 17 -21.80 15.76 6.11
C THR A 17 -20.88 14.58 5.81
N PRO A 18 -20.55 14.33 4.54
CA PRO A 18 -19.67 13.23 4.20
C PRO A 18 -18.38 13.34 5.01
N ALA A 19 -17.99 12.25 5.69
CA ALA A 19 -16.78 12.22 6.50
C ALA A 19 -15.56 12.70 5.66
N PRO A 20 -14.58 13.40 6.27
CA PRO A 20 -13.35 13.80 5.58
C PRO A 20 -12.71 12.61 4.86
N GLU A 21 -12.06 12.83 3.72
CA GLU A 21 -11.53 11.74 2.87
C GLU A 21 -10.68 10.73 3.66
N ASN A 22 -9.82 11.22 4.56
CA ASN A 22 -8.98 10.37 5.42
C ASN A 22 -9.80 9.51 6.42
N GLU A 23 -10.95 10.00 6.88
CA GLU A 23 -11.82 9.25 7.80
C GLU A 23 -12.53 8.11 7.06
N ARG A 24 -12.96 8.37 5.81
CA ARG A 24 -13.56 7.33 4.95
C ARG A 24 -12.57 6.21 4.64
N TYR A 25 -11.33 6.58 4.35
CA TYR A 25 -10.24 5.62 4.17
C TYR A 25 -10.03 4.77 5.43
N ARG A 26 -9.96 5.40 6.61
CA ARG A 26 -9.85 4.69 7.89
C ARG A 26 -10.99 3.71 8.13
N LEU A 27 -12.24 4.15 7.96
CA LEU A 27 -13.41 3.30 8.16
C LEU A 27 -13.42 2.11 7.20
N ALA A 28 -12.99 2.31 5.95
CA ALA A 28 -12.86 1.22 4.98
C ALA A 28 -11.79 0.20 5.40
N LEU A 29 -10.66 0.66 5.95
CA LEU A 29 -9.65 -0.26 6.49
C LEU A 29 -10.11 -0.98 7.76
N GLU A 30 -10.84 -0.31 8.64
CA GLU A 30 -11.43 -0.96 9.81
C GLU A 30 -12.42 -2.06 9.39
N GLU A 31 -13.21 -1.82 8.33
CA GLU A 31 -14.09 -2.84 7.75
C GLU A 31 -13.31 -4.00 7.12
N PHE A 32 -12.20 -3.70 6.44
CA PHE A 32 -11.31 -4.74 5.94
C PHE A 32 -10.76 -5.61 7.09
N GLU A 33 -10.23 -4.99 8.15
CA GLU A 33 -9.66 -5.73 9.29
C GLU A 33 -10.72 -6.58 10.03
N ARG A 34 -11.97 -6.14 10.09
CA ARG A 34 -13.09 -6.93 10.64
C ARG A 34 -13.35 -8.21 9.84
N ASN A 35 -13.15 -8.18 8.53
CA ASN A 35 -13.57 -9.22 7.60
C ASN A 35 -12.42 -10.05 7.01
N ARG A 36 -11.16 -9.61 7.08
CA ARG A 36 -10.00 -10.23 6.41
C ARG A 36 -9.82 -11.74 6.64
N PHE A 37 -10.34 -12.27 7.75
CA PHE A 37 -10.30 -13.71 8.09
C PHE A 37 -11.69 -14.36 8.21
N LYS A 38 -12.77 -13.62 7.97
CA LYS A 38 -14.16 -14.08 8.18
C LYS A 38 -14.95 -14.13 6.88
N ASP A 39 -14.82 -13.09 6.07
CA ASP A 39 -15.56 -12.92 4.82
C ASP A 39 -14.65 -12.24 3.78
N LYS A 40 -14.16 -13.04 2.82
CA LYS A 40 -13.22 -12.59 1.80
C LYS A 40 -13.84 -11.58 0.84
N GLU A 41 -15.12 -11.75 0.51
CA GLU A 41 -15.80 -10.86 -0.42
C GLU A 41 -16.01 -9.49 0.21
N GLN A 42 -16.42 -9.44 1.49
CA GLN A 42 -16.46 -8.19 2.24
C GLN A 42 -15.08 -7.58 2.43
N ALA A 43 -14.04 -8.38 2.68
CA ALA A 43 -12.66 -7.88 2.80
C ALA A 43 -12.17 -7.24 1.48
N LYS A 44 -12.39 -7.90 0.33
CA LYS A 44 -12.05 -7.36 -1.00
C LYS A 44 -12.86 -6.10 -1.32
N ALA A 45 -14.15 -6.08 -1.00
CA ALA A 45 -14.99 -4.90 -1.18
C ALA A 45 -14.50 -3.72 -0.33
N ALA A 46 -14.14 -3.96 0.93
CA ALA A 46 -13.58 -2.95 1.82
C ALA A 46 -12.23 -2.40 1.30
N LEU A 47 -11.35 -3.28 0.78
CA LEU A 47 -10.11 -2.85 0.12
C LEU A 47 -10.38 -1.99 -1.11
N GLN A 48 -11.38 -2.33 -1.94
CA GLN A 48 -11.74 -1.52 -3.10
C GLN A 48 -12.19 -0.11 -2.68
N VAL A 49 -12.94 0.01 -1.58
CA VAL A 49 -13.35 1.30 -1.02
C VAL A 49 -12.15 2.06 -0.44
N ALA A 50 -11.24 1.38 0.26
CA ALA A 50 -10.00 1.96 0.77
C ALA A 50 -9.09 2.45 -0.38
N TYR A 51 -9.05 1.76 -1.51
CA TYR A 51 -8.37 2.21 -2.71
C TYR A 51 -8.97 3.53 -3.22
N GLN A 52 -10.29 3.64 -3.32
CA GLN A 52 -10.92 4.88 -3.79
C GLN A 52 -10.60 6.06 -2.86
N PHE A 53 -10.71 5.88 -1.55
CA PHE A 53 -10.49 6.97 -0.60
C PHE A 53 -9.03 7.30 -0.30
N SER A 54 -8.08 6.47 -0.75
CA SER A 54 -6.65 6.78 -0.62
C SER A 54 -6.10 7.67 -1.75
N GLU A 55 -6.89 7.97 -2.80
CA GLU A 55 -6.42 8.71 -3.97
C GLU A 55 -5.90 10.12 -3.65
N GLY A 56 -6.52 10.81 -2.70
CA GLY A 56 -6.13 12.16 -2.29
C GLY A 56 -4.91 12.23 -1.36
N SER A 57 -4.35 11.10 -0.94
CA SER A 57 -3.32 11.05 0.11
C SER A 57 -2.25 10.02 -0.21
N PRO A 58 -1.03 10.44 -0.62
CA PRO A 58 0.03 9.50 -0.93
C PRO A 58 0.44 8.60 0.24
N LEU A 59 0.23 9.06 1.47
CA LEU A 59 0.52 8.29 2.67
C LEU A 59 -0.53 7.20 2.91
N ASP A 60 -1.81 7.52 2.72
CA ASP A 60 -2.88 6.52 2.79
C ASP A 60 -2.81 5.55 1.61
N ARG A 61 -2.42 6.05 0.44
CA ARG A 61 -2.16 5.21 -0.74
C ARG A 61 -1.00 4.23 -0.49
N HIS A 62 0.08 4.70 0.12
CA HIS A 62 1.18 3.86 0.55
C HIS A 62 0.73 2.75 1.52
N HIS A 63 -0.05 3.12 2.54
CA HIS A 63 -0.56 2.17 3.52
C HIS A 63 -1.54 1.18 2.88
N PHE A 64 -2.42 1.64 1.99
CA PHE A 64 -3.31 0.78 1.22
C PHE A 64 -2.52 -0.29 0.46
N TYR A 65 -1.51 0.12 -0.31
CA TYR A 65 -0.73 -0.82 -1.12
C TYR A 65 -0.08 -1.91 -0.26
N LYS A 66 0.53 -1.52 0.87
CA LYS A 66 1.10 -2.48 1.84
C LYS A 66 0.07 -3.49 2.32
N THR A 67 -1.07 -3.00 2.81
CA THR A 67 -2.14 -3.85 3.35
C THR A 67 -2.73 -4.78 2.29
N ALA A 68 -3.09 -4.23 1.13
CA ALA A 68 -3.72 -4.99 0.06
C ALA A 68 -2.76 -6.04 -0.52
N GLY A 69 -1.50 -5.67 -0.76
CA GLY A 69 -0.56 -6.59 -1.38
C GLY A 69 -0.17 -7.73 -0.43
N ASP A 70 -0.01 -7.48 0.87
CA ASP A 70 0.18 -8.54 1.86
C ASP A 70 -1.05 -9.45 1.95
N TYR A 71 -2.26 -8.88 1.85
CA TYR A 71 -3.49 -9.66 1.85
C TYR A 71 -3.57 -10.60 0.64
N PHE A 72 -3.39 -10.08 -0.58
CA PHE A 72 -3.45 -10.90 -1.80
C PHE A 72 -2.28 -11.88 -1.91
N TYR A 73 -1.09 -11.54 -1.39
CA TYR A 73 0.03 -12.46 -1.28
C TYR A 73 -0.33 -13.68 -0.44
N ASN A 74 -1.01 -13.51 0.68
CA ASN A 74 -1.43 -14.64 1.51
C ASN A 74 -2.60 -15.40 0.87
N LEU A 75 -3.54 -14.68 0.25
CA LEU A 75 -4.72 -15.25 -0.38
C LEU A 75 -4.37 -16.18 -1.56
N GLN A 76 -3.19 -16.03 -2.16
CA GLN A 76 -2.70 -16.95 -3.21
C GLN A 76 -2.69 -18.42 -2.78
N HIS A 77 -2.49 -18.70 -1.49
CA HIS A 77 -2.48 -20.08 -0.99
C HIS A 77 -3.87 -20.74 -1.03
N GLU A 78 -4.92 -19.92 -1.15
CA GLU A 78 -6.32 -20.36 -1.17
C GLU A 78 -6.97 -20.16 -2.56
N GLU A 79 -6.66 -19.06 -3.25
CA GLU A 79 -7.27 -18.67 -4.53
C GLU A 79 -6.31 -18.83 -5.73
N GLY A 80 -5.08 -19.27 -5.49
CA GLY A 80 -4.10 -19.58 -6.54
C GLY A 80 -3.67 -18.38 -7.38
N THR A 81 -3.47 -18.63 -8.67
CA THR A 81 -2.87 -17.67 -9.62
C THR A 81 -3.63 -16.35 -9.73
N ALA A 82 -4.96 -16.35 -9.59
CA ALA A 82 -5.75 -15.11 -9.69
C ALA A 82 -5.40 -14.11 -8.57
N ALA A 83 -5.24 -14.60 -7.33
CA ALA A 83 -4.82 -13.76 -6.22
C ALA A 83 -3.34 -13.35 -6.33
N LEU A 84 -2.48 -14.22 -6.87
CA LEU A 84 -1.08 -13.90 -7.13
C LEU A 84 -0.94 -12.79 -8.21
N GLU A 85 -1.68 -12.85 -9.31
CA GLU A 85 -1.67 -11.77 -10.32
C GLU A 85 -2.16 -10.45 -9.72
N LYS A 86 -3.24 -10.49 -8.92
CA LYS A 86 -3.73 -9.29 -8.25
C LYS A 86 -2.69 -8.72 -7.26
N CYS A 87 -1.97 -9.58 -6.55
CA CYS A 87 -0.85 -9.19 -5.69
C CYS A 87 0.26 -8.49 -6.50
N LYS A 88 0.68 -9.06 -7.64
CA LYS A 88 1.67 -8.45 -8.53
C LYS A 88 1.22 -7.09 -9.06
N ASP A 89 -0.05 -6.95 -9.44
CA ASP A 89 -0.60 -5.68 -9.92
C ASP A 89 -0.57 -4.59 -8.83
N ILE A 90 -0.94 -4.94 -7.60
CA ILE A 90 -0.85 -4.02 -6.45
C ILE A 90 0.59 -3.59 -6.21
N TRP A 91 1.55 -4.51 -6.27
CA TRP A 91 2.97 -4.17 -6.11
C TRP A 91 3.54 -3.33 -7.24
N ARG A 92 3.17 -3.61 -8.50
CA ARG A 92 3.54 -2.77 -9.65
C ARG A 92 3.01 -1.36 -9.50
N GLU A 93 1.73 -1.22 -9.11
CA GLU A 93 1.15 0.10 -8.84
C GLU A 93 1.84 0.83 -7.69
N HIS A 94 2.19 0.12 -6.62
CA HIS A 94 2.92 0.69 -5.49
C HIS A 94 4.30 1.23 -5.90
N ILE A 95 5.05 0.47 -6.71
CA ILE A 95 6.32 0.90 -7.29
C ILE A 95 6.11 2.16 -8.15
N LYS A 96 5.14 2.13 -9.06
CA LYS A 96 4.81 3.28 -9.92
C LYS A 96 4.49 4.54 -9.12
N TYR A 97 3.79 4.39 -7.99
CA TYR A 97 3.37 5.50 -7.14
C TYR A 97 4.45 5.95 -6.14
N THR A 98 5.60 5.27 -6.10
CA THR A 98 6.70 5.56 -5.14
C THR A 98 7.17 7.02 -5.15
N PRO A 99 7.34 7.72 -6.30
CA PRO A 99 7.77 9.12 -6.28
C PRO A 99 6.87 10.03 -5.42
N ASP A 100 5.56 9.89 -5.53
CA ASP A 100 4.57 10.68 -4.77
C ASP A 100 4.63 10.36 -3.28
N ILE A 101 4.86 9.08 -2.95
CA ILE A 101 5.05 8.62 -1.56
C ILE A 101 6.30 9.25 -0.97
N LEU A 102 7.43 9.20 -1.68
CA LEU A 102 8.70 9.75 -1.21
C LEU A 102 8.59 11.25 -0.96
N GLU A 103 7.96 11.99 -1.88
CA GLU A 103 7.77 13.43 -1.73
C GLU A 103 6.87 13.75 -0.54
N ALA A 104 5.76 13.02 -0.35
CA ALA A 104 4.89 13.20 0.80
C ALA A 104 5.62 12.90 2.14
N TYR A 105 6.44 11.84 2.19
CA TYR A 105 7.25 11.52 3.36
C TYR A 105 8.30 12.59 3.64
N LYS A 106 8.98 13.07 2.59
CA LYS A 106 9.98 14.13 2.73
C LYS A 106 9.34 15.41 3.26
N LYS A 107 8.21 15.83 2.70
CA LYS A 107 7.47 17.02 3.17
C LYS A 107 6.98 16.87 4.62
N LYS A 108 6.47 15.71 5.01
CA LYS A 108 5.89 15.49 6.33
C LYS A 108 6.92 15.29 7.43
N TYR A 109 7.96 14.50 7.17
CA TYR A 109 8.87 14.00 8.19
C TYR A 109 10.30 14.54 8.07
N HIS A 110 10.76 14.88 6.86
CA HIS A 110 12.14 15.36 6.65
C HIS A 110 12.26 16.88 6.78
N LYS A 111 11.32 17.63 6.18
CA LYS A 111 11.25 19.10 6.23
C LYS A 111 12.63 19.75 5.95
N GLU A 112 13.12 20.57 6.89
CA GLU A 112 14.38 21.32 6.82
C GLU A 112 15.55 20.57 7.49
N SER A 113 15.43 19.26 7.70
CA SER A 113 16.51 18.46 8.31
C SER A 113 17.81 18.59 7.53
N LEU A 114 18.92 18.75 8.25
CA LEU A 114 20.28 18.74 7.67
C LEU A 114 20.82 17.33 7.44
N LEU A 115 20.14 16.30 7.95
CA LEU A 115 20.50 14.91 7.70
C LEU A 115 20.09 14.50 6.28
N ASP A 116 20.63 13.39 5.78
CA ASP A 116 20.12 12.80 4.53
C ASP A 116 18.69 12.27 4.72
N PHE A 117 17.86 12.41 3.67
CA PHE A 117 16.55 11.79 3.65
C PHE A 117 16.69 10.27 3.56
N ILE A 118 16.11 9.58 4.54
CA ILE A 118 16.00 8.12 4.53
C ILE A 118 14.60 7.77 3.99
N PRO A 119 14.51 7.14 2.80
CA PRO A 119 13.23 6.72 2.25
C PRO A 119 12.46 5.79 3.21
N PRO A 120 11.12 5.87 3.24
CA PRO A 120 10.31 4.86 3.92
C PRO A 120 10.53 3.48 3.28
N ASP A 121 10.21 2.45 4.05
CA ASP A 121 10.14 1.09 3.52
C ASP A 121 9.01 0.97 2.49
N VAL A 122 9.36 0.50 1.28
CA VAL A 122 8.42 0.21 0.19
C VAL A 122 8.57 -1.27 -0.16
N PRO A 123 7.81 -2.16 0.51
CA PRO A 123 8.02 -3.60 0.39
C PRO A 123 7.77 -4.13 -1.02
N ALA A 124 7.00 -3.41 -1.85
CA ALA A 124 6.69 -3.80 -3.22
C ALA A 124 7.93 -4.12 -4.06
N PHE A 125 9.02 -3.35 -3.94
CA PHE A 125 10.27 -3.64 -4.68
C PHE A 125 10.83 -5.01 -4.32
N LYS A 126 10.88 -5.32 -3.03
CA LYS A 126 11.41 -6.61 -2.57
C LYS A 126 10.47 -7.74 -2.97
N ARG A 127 9.17 -7.59 -2.68
CA ARG A 127 8.15 -8.61 -2.95
C ARG A 127 8.07 -8.94 -4.44
N LEU A 128 8.04 -7.94 -5.30
CA LEU A 128 7.93 -8.17 -6.73
C LEU A 128 9.21 -8.78 -7.32
N ALA A 129 10.39 -8.37 -6.85
CA ALA A 129 11.64 -9.01 -7.25
C ALA A 129 11.72 -10.48 -6.82
N GLU A 130 11.21 -10.83 -5.62
CA GLU A 130 11.13 -12.22 -5.14
C GLU A 130 10.15 -13.04 -5.98
N LEU A 131 8.96 -12.52 -6.26
CA LEU A 131 7.97 -13.20 -7.11
C LEU A 131 8.51 -13.45 -8.53
N TYR A 132 9.16 -12.46 -9.14
CA TYR A 132 9.80 -12.65 -10.45
C TYR A 132 10.99 -13.61 -10.40
N GLU A 133 11.76 -13.64 -9.30
CA GLU A 133 12.82 -14.62 -9.10
C GLU A 133 12.26 -16.05 -9.01
N GLU A 134 11.15 -16.25 -8.30
CA GLU A 134 10.44 -17.53 -8.16
C GLU A 134 9.83 -18.02 -9.47
N GLU A 135 9.22 -17.14 -10.26
CA GLU A 135 8.75 -17.40 -11.62
C GLU A 135 9.91 -17.60 -12.62
N GLY A 136 11.12 -17.25 -12.19
CA GLY A 136 12.30 -17.30 -13.02
C GLY A 136 12.34 -16.21 -14.09
N SER A 137 11.52 -15.17 -13.98
CA SER A 137 11.58 -13.94 -14.76
C SER A 137 12.71 -13.05 -14.25
N TYR A 138 13.95 -13.53 -14.35
CA TYR A 138 15.10 -12.84 -13.76
C TYR A 138 15.37 -11.45 -14.34
N SER A 139 15.01 -11.21 -15.61
CA SER A 139 15.11 -9.87 -16.22
C SER A 139 14.22 -8.87 -15.50
N ASP A 140 12.94 -9.21 -15.32
CA ASP A 140 11.97 -8.38 -14.62
C ASP A 140 12.39 -8.16 -13.15
N ALA A 141 12.91 -9.20 -12.49
CA ALA A 141 13.44 -9.07 -11.13
C ALA A 141 14.62 -8.09 -11.05
N VAL A 142 15.51 -8.08 -12.04
CA VAL A 142 16.64 -7.12 -12.14
C VAL A 142 16.13 -5.70 -12.36
N GLU A 143 15.13 -5.51 -13.24
CA GLU A 143 14.52 -4.21 -13.49
C GLU A 143 13.91 -3.61 -12.21
N VAL A 144 13.18 -4.41 -11.44
CA VAL A 144 12.64 -4.00 -10.14
C VAL A 144 13.76 -3.57 -9.17
N CYS A 145 14.87 -4.32 -9.13
CA CYS A 145 16.03 -3.94 -8.31
C CYS A 145 16.62 -2.60 -8.77
N ASP A 146 16.75 -2.39 -10.08
CA ASP A 146 17.26 -1.14 -10.63
C ASP A 146 16.37 0.06 -10.32
N GLU A 147 15.05 -0.12 -10.32
CA GLU A 147 14.13 0.92 -9.89
C GLU A 147 14.27 1.25 -8.39
N ALA A 148 14.40 0.24 -7.54
CA ALA A 148 14.60 0.45 -6.11
C ALA A 148 15.88 1.26 -5.81
N LEU A 149 16.95 0.98 -6.56
CA LEU A 149 18.24 1.67 -6.46
C LEU A 149 18.14 3.14 -6.87
N LYS A 150 17.36 3.49 -7.90
CA LYS A 150 17.11 4.88 -8.30
C LYS A 150 16.54 5.70 -7.14
N TYR A 151 15.68 5.08 -6.33
CA TYR A 151 15.04 5.70 -5.18
C TYR A 151 15.81 5.53 -3.87
N LYS A 152 16.99 4.89 -3.88
CA LYS A 152 17.80 4.57 -2.70
C LYS A 152 17.03 3.74 -1.65
N ILE A 153 16.08 2.91 -2.09
CA ILE A 153 15.31 2.04 -1.22
C ILE A 153 16.18 0.83 -0.85
N ARG A 154 16.07 0.36 0.40
CA ARG A 154 16.81 -0.80 0.91
C ARG A 154 15.89 -2.02 0.99
N ASP A 155 16.43 -3.21 0.75
CA ASP A 155 15.66 -4.47 0.81
C ASP A 155 15.75 -5.20 2.18
N GLY A 156 16.42 -4.58 3.14
CA GLY A 156 16.64 -5.09 4.49
C GLY A 156 17.75 -6.15 4.61
N THR A 157 18.43 -6.51 3.52
CA THR A 157 19.58 -7.42 3.55
C THR A 157 20.91 -6.65 3.62
N ALA A 158 21.99 -7.32 4.04
CA ALA A 158 23.31 -6.71 4.11
C ALA A 158 23.84 -6.22 2.74
N GLY A 159 23.44 -6.90 1.66
CA GLY A 159 23.84 -6.57 0.29
C GLY A 159 22.88 -5.63 -0.46
N GLY A 160 21.72 -5.33 0.10
CA GLY A 160 20.73 -4.47 -0.55
C GLY A 160 20.21 -5.00 -1.90
N PHE A 161 19.61 -4.10 -2.66
CA PHE A 161 19.18 -4.40 -4.03
C PHE A 161 20.37 -4.60 -4.98
N GLU A 162 21.55 -4.04 -4.70
CA GLU A 162 22.76 -4.29 -5.47
C GLU A 162 23.19 -5.76 -5.40
N GLY A 163 23.22 -6.33 -4.20
CA GLY A 163 23.55 -7.74 -3.98
C GLY A 163 22.51 -8.68 -4.59
N ARG A 164 21.22 -8.34 -4.44
CA ARG A 164 20.13 -9.07 -5.08
C ARG A 164 20.24 -9.05 -6.61
N LYS A 165 20.42 -7.87 -7.20
CA LYS A 165 20.61 -7.69 -8.64
C LYS A 165 21.76 -8.56 -9.17
N LYS A 166 22.92 -8.53 -8.52
CA LYS A 166 24.08 -9.34 -8.92
C LYS A 166 23.74 -10.84 -8.95
N ARG A 167 23.09 -11.35 -7.90
CA ARG A 167 22.65 -12.76 -7.83
C ARG A 167 21.66 -13.11 -8.96
N LEU A 168 20.71 -12.22 -9.24
CA LEU A 168 19.72 -12.44 -10.31
C LEU A 168 20.39 -12.48 -11.69
N GLN A 169 21.33 -11.58 -11.96
CA GLN A 169 22.12 -11.56 -13.19
C GLN A 169 22.94 -12.86 -13.35
N GLU A 170 23.55 -13.38 -12.29
CA GLU A 170 24.23 -14.67 -12.32
C GLU A 170 23.26 -15.83 -12.65
N LYS A 171 22.02 -15.78 -12.17
CA LYS A 171 20.99 -16.79 -12.50
C LYS A 171 20.50 -16.69 -13.95
N MET A 172 20.45 -15.49 -14.54
CA MET A 172 20.11 -15.29 -15.96
C MET A 172 21.07 -16.04 -16.90
N HIS A 173 22.37 -16.04 -16.58
CA HIS A 173 23.41 -16.65 -17.42
C HIS A 173 23.62 -18.15 -17.18
N ARG A 174 22.91 -18.75 -16.21
CA ARG A 174 22.99 -20.19 -15.89
C ARG A 174 21.86 -21.02 -16.51
N ARG A 175 21.02 -20.41 -17.34
CA ARG A 175 19.97 -21.08 -18.13
C ARG A 175 20.49 -21.47 -19.50
#